data_AF-A0A926TNY6-F1
#
_entry.id   AF-A0A926TNY6-F1
#
_cell.length_a   1.000
_cell.length_b   1.000
_cell.length_c   1.000
_cell.angle_alpha   90.00
_cell.angle_beta   90.00
_cell.angle_gamma   90.00
#
_symmetry.space_group_name_H-M   'P 1'
#
loop_
_entity.id
_entity.type
_entity.pdbx_description
1 polymer ?
#
loop_
_entity_poly.entity_id
_entity_poly.type
_entity_poly.pdbx_seq_one_letter_code
_entity_poly.pdbx_strand_id
1 'polypeptide(L)'
;MDNQLPTNERLIQRIALMLLALCFAAFLAVLGVYQFRASSPYMQDVLAIKGDSVQGHAIFLMNCAGCHGTEAAGRVGPSLREISNRKSKVSMIHQVISGQTPPMPQFQPSPQEMADLLSYLESL
;
A
#
# COMPACT_ATOMS: atom_id res chain seq x y z
N MET A 1 -25.34 27.95 -46.98
CA MET A 1 -24.77 28.81 -45.93
C MET A 1 -24.03 27.86 -45.03
N ASP A 2 -22.83 27.49 -45.45
CA ASP A 2 -22.21 26.25 -44.99
C ASP A 2 -21.18 26.61 -43.92
N ASN A 3 -21.51 26.17 -42.72
CA ASN A 3 -20.85 26.47 -41.46
C ASN A 3 -19.45 25.81 -41.43
N GLN A 4 -18.43 26.56 -41.84
CA GLN A 4 -17.01 26.20 -41.70
C GLN A 4 -16.60 26.32 -40.23
N LEU A 5 -17.03 25.36 -39.39
CA LEU A 5 -16.45 25.21 -38.05
C LEU A 5 -14.95 24.92 -38.22
N PRO A 6 -14.07 25.75 -37.65
CA PRO A 6 -12.67 25.85 -38.06
C PRO A 6 -11.94 24.55 -37.74
N THR A 7 -11.05 24.12 -38.64
CA THR A 7 -10.19 22.93 -38.53
C THR A 7 -9.51 22.77 -37.16
N ASN A 8 -9.29 23.87 -36.45
CA ASN A 8 -8.78 23.93 -35.09
C ASN A 8 -9.67 23.20 -34.07
N GLU A 9 -11.00 23.26 -34.17
CA GLU A 9 -11.90 22.54 -33.25
C GLU A 9 -11.76 21.03 -33.40
N ARG A 10 -11.67 20.53 -34.64
CA ARG A 10 -11.44 19.10 -34.90
C ARG A 10 -10.06 18.64 -34.43
N LEU A 11 -9.04 19.49 -34.55
CA LEU A 11 -7.70 19.20 -34.03
C LEU A 11 -7.69 19.15 -32.50
N ILE A 12 -8.32 20.13 -31.84
CA ILE A 12 -8.48 20.18 -30.38
C ILE A 12 -9.25 18.95 -29.88
N GLN A 13 -10.35 18.58 -30.54
CA GLN A 13 -11.14 17.39 -30.19
C GLN A 13 -10.32 16.10 -30.30
N ARG A 14 -9.52 15.94 -31.36
CA ARG A 14 -8.63 14.78 -31.53
C ARG A 14 -7.56 14.70 -30.44
N ILE A 15 -6.93 15.83 -30.10
CA ILE A 15 -5.93 15.89 -29.02
C ILE A 15 -6.60 15.54 -27.68
N ALA A 16 -7.77 16.11 -27.39
CA ALA A 16 -8.51 15.82 -26.17
C ALA A 16 -8.87 14.32 -26.04
N LEU A 17 -9.33 13.69 -27.13
CA LEU A 17 -9.62 12.26 -27.15
C LEU A 17 -8.37 11.40 -26.96
N MET A 18 -7.25 11.78 -27.58
CA MET A 18 -5.97 11.07 -27.39
C MET A 18 -5.46 11.17 -25.94
N LEU A 19 -5.56 12.35 -25.32
CA LEU A 19 -5.19 12.54 -23.92
C LEU A 19 -6.11 11.75 -22.99
N LEU A 20 -7.43 11.77 -23.22
CA LEU A 20 -8.39 10.99 -22.45
C LEU A 20 -8.10 9.48 -22.55
N ALA A 21 -7.83 8.97 -23.75
CA ALA A 21 -7.47 7.57 -23.97
C ALA A 21 -6.16 7.20 -23.25
N LEU A 22 -5.16 8.08 -23.27
CA LEU A 22 -3.90 7.88 -22.56
C LEU A 22 -4.10 7.85 -21.03
N CYS A 23 -4.87 8.80 -20.48
CA CYS A 23 -5.22 8.82 -19.06
C CYS A 23 -5.98 7.56 -18.65
N PHE A 24 -6.94 7.10 -19.47
CA PHE A 24 -7.69 5.89 -19.21
C PHE A 24 -6.80 4.64 -19.25
N ALA A 25 -5.91 4.53 -20.25
CA ALA A 25 -4.94 3.43 -20.32
C ALA A 25 -3.99 3.43 -19.11
N ALA A 26 -3.48 4.59 -18.70
CA ALA A 26 -2.64 4.73 -17.51
C ALA A 26 -3.39 4.31 -16.23
N PHE A 27 -4.66 4.72 -16.10
CA PHE A 27 -5.52 4.32 -14.98
C PHE A 27 -5.72 2.81 -14.93
N LEU A 28 -6.05 2.17 -16.06
CA LEU A 28 -6.19 0.72 -16.14
C LEU A 28 -4.88 -0.02 -15.80
N ALA A 29 -3.73 0.50 -16.25
CA ALA A 29 -2.43 -0.07 -15.93
C ALA A 29 -2.14 0.00 -14.42
N VAL A 30 -2.36 1.16 -13.79
CA VAL A 30 -2.19 1.34 -12.34
C VAL A 30 -3.13 0.39 -11.57
N LEU A 31 -4.38 0.29 -12.00
CA LEU A 31 -5.36 -0.60 -11.39
C LEU A 31 -4.94 -2.07 -11.53
N GLY A 32 -4.47 -2.49 -12.70
CA GLY A 32 -3.95 -3.84 -12.94
C GLY A 32 -2.75 -4.19 -12.05
N VAL A 33 -1.80 -3.27 -11.89
CA VAL A 33 -0.66 -3.44 -10.97
C VAL A 33 -1.12 -3.55 -9.52
N TYR A 34 -2.09 -2.74 -9.10
CA TYR A 34 -2.64 -2.80 -7.75
C TYR A 34 -3.29 -4.16 -7.47
N GLN A 35 -4.13 -4.66 -8.38
CA GLN A 35 -4.79 -5.96 -8.26
C GLN A 35 -3.79 -7.12 -8.27
N PHE A 36 -2.77 -7.07 -9.12
CA PHE A 36 -1.74 -8.10 -9.20
C PHE A 36 -0.92 -8.20 -7.89
N ARG A 37 -0.53 -7.07 -7.30
CA ARG A 37 0.19 -7.05 -6.00
C ARG A 37 -0.65 -7.62 -4.87
N ALA A 38 -1.94 -7.28 -4.81
CA ALA A 38 -2.86 -7.83 -3.82
C ALA A 38 -3.07 -9.35 -4.00
N SER A 39 -2.85 -9.87 -5.21
CA SER A 39 -3.01 -11.29 -5.56
C SER A 39 -1.74 -12.12 -5.37
N SER A 40 -0.65 -11.58 -4.81
CA SER A 40 0.57 -12.37 -4.63
C SER A 40 0.35 -13.53 -3.64
N PRO A 41 0.96 -14.71 -3.85
CA PRO A 41 0.78 -15.87 -2.97
C PRO A 41 1.06 -15.53 -1.50
N TYR A 42 2.12 -14.75 -1.25
CA TYR A 42 2.47 -14.27 0.09
C TYR A 42 1.33 -13.48 0.75
N MET A 43 0.70 -12.56 0.02
CA MET A 43 -0.41 -11.76 0.56
C MET A 43 -1.61 -12.63 0.90
N GLN A 44 -1.92 -13.61 0.04
CA GLN A 44 -3.03 -14.54 0.27
C GLN A 44 -2.77 -15.39 1.51
N ASP A 45 -1.55 -15.94 1.64
CA ASP A 45 -1.16 -16.75 2.79
C ASP A 45 -1.25 -15.97 4.10
N VAL A 46 -0.68 -14.76 4.15
CA VAL A 46 -0.74 -13.88 5.32
C VAL A 46 -2.18 -13.56 5.72
N LEU A 47 -3.03 -13.18 4.75
CA LEU A 47 -4.40 -12.75 5.02
C LEU A 47 -5.34 -13.90 5.38
N ALA A 48 -5.00 -15.14 5.02
CA ALA A 48 -5.75 -16.34 5.39
C ALA A 48 -5.46 -16.81 6.83
N ILE A 49 -4.33 -16.38 7.41
CA ILE A 49 -3.91 -16.78 8.76
C ILE A 49 -4.57 -15.87 9.81
N LYS A 50 -5.11 -16.50 10.87
CA LYS A 50 -5.47 -15.78 12.10
C LYS A 50 -4.22 -15.62 12.95
N GLY A 51 -3.69 -14.40 13.01
CA GLY A 51 -2.50 -14.08 13.80
C GLY A 51 -2.71 -14.13 15.31
N ASP A 52 -1.61 -14.28 16.04
CA ASP A 52 -1.50 -14.15 17.49
C ASP A 52 -0.88 -12.79 17.86
N SER A 53 -1.67 -11.93 18.50
CA SER A 53 -1.22 -10.61 18.93
C SER A 53 -0.07 -10.63 19.94
N VAL A 54 0.07 -11.68 20.77
CA VAL A 54 1.17 -11.77 21.74
C VAL A 54 2.49 -12.01 21.01
N GLN A 55 2.48 -12.92 20.04
CA GLN A 55 3.63 -13.17 19.16
C GLN A 55 3.94 -11.94 18.30
N GLY A 56 2.90 -11.27 17.79
CA GLY A 56 3.04 -10.02 17.03
C GLY A 56 3.70 -8.90 17.83
N HIS A 57 3.36 -8.77 19.12
CA HIS A 57 4.00 -7.81 20.00
C HIS A 57 5.50 -8.12 20.19
N ALA A 58 5.87 -9.38 20.37
CA ALA A 58 7.28 -9.77 20.47
C ALA A 58 8.06 -9.42 19.19
N ILE A 59 7.49 -9.70 18.01
CA ILE A 59 8.07 -9.32 16.70
C ILE A 59 8.23 -7.80 16.60
N PHE A 60 7.22 -7.03 17.01
CA PHE A 60 7.26 -5.57 17.00
C PHE A 60 8.38 -5.03 17.90
N LEU A 61 8.54 -5.56 19.11
CA LEU A 61 9.59 -5.12 20.04
C LEU A 61 10.99 -5.39 19.49
N MET A 62 11.20 -6.55 18.85
CA MET A 62 12.51 -6.92 18.29
C MET A 62 12.88 -6.09 17.06
N ASN A 63 11.92 -5.80 16.18
CA ASN A 63 12.22 -5.30 14.85
C ASN A 63 11.77 -3.86 14.58
N CYS A 64 10.77 -3.36 15.29
CA CYS A 64 10.08 -2.11 14.94
C CYS A 64 10.16 -1.04 16.03
N ALA A 65 10.17 -1.45 17.31
CA ALA A 65 10.13 -0.54 18.45
C ALA A 65 11.34 0.39 18.54
N GLY A 66 12.49 0.01 17.98
CA GLY A 66 13.68 0.87 17.93
C GLY A 66 13.41 2.22 17.24
N CYS A 67 12.57 2.23 16.20
CA CYS A 67 12.21 3.45 15.48
C CYS A 67 10.82 3.98 15.87
N HIS A 68 9.86 3.10 16.13
CA HIS A 68 8.46 3.46 16.39
C HIS A 68 8.11 3.58 17.89
N GLY A 69 9.07 3.33 18.79
CA GLY A 69 8.86 3.33 20.24
C GLY A 69 8.24 2.02 20.75
N THR A 70 8.48 1.67 22.01
CA THR A 70 7.96 0.46 22.65
C THR A 70 6.43 0.46 22.76
N GLU A 71 5.84 1.63 22.98
CA GLU A 71 4.38 1.84 23.00
C GLU A 71 3.82 2.23 21.62
N ALA A 72 4.62 2.07 20.56
CA ALA A 72 4.26 2.46 19.19
C ALA A 72 3.85 3.94 18.99
N ALA A 73 4.20 4.82 19.94
CA ALA A 73 3.87 6.25 19.92
C ALA A 73 4.72 7.08 18.94
N GLY A 74 5.72 6.47 18.30
CA GLY A 74 6.65 7.11 17.39
C GLY A 74 7.91 7.64 18.10
N ARG A 75 9.02 7.68 17.36
CA ARG A 75 10.28 8.30 17.78
C ARG A 75 11.01 8.83 16.55
N VAL A 76 11.73 7.94 15.88
CA VAL A 76 12.36 8.22 14.58
C VAL A 76 11.34 7.98 13.47
N GLY A 77 10.62 6.85 13.56
CA GLY A 77 9.47 6.56 12.74
C GLY A 77 8.18 7.17 13.32
N PRO A 78 7.13 7.32 12.50
CA PRO A 78 5.85 7.88 12.94
C PRO A 78 5.16 6.98 13.98
N SER A 79 4.16 7.53 14.66
CA SER A 79 3.27 6.75 15.53
C SER A 79 2.48 5.70 14.73
N LEU A 80 2.38 4.50 15.30
CA LEU A 80 1.56 3.40 14.77
C LEU A 80 0.32 3.14 15.62
N ARG A 81 0.04 3.96 16.65
CA ARG A 81 -1.23 3.90 17.38
C ARG A 81 -2.40 4.15 16.45
N GLU A 82 -3.46 3.37 16.53
CA GLU A 82 -4.63 3.41 15.65
C GLU A 82 -4.28 3.30 14.15
N ILE A 83 -3.20 2.61 13.80
CA ILE A 83 -2.74 2.51 12.40
C ILE A 83 -3.80 1.89 11.49
N SER A 84 -4.65 1.02 12.03
CA SER A 84 -5.78 0.38 11.32
C SER A 84 -6.84 1.38 10.86
N ASN A 85 -6.96 2.54 11.51
CA ASN A 85 -7.85 3.61 11.06
C ASN A 85 -7.31 4.33 9.82
N ARG A 86 -6.00 4.19 9.53
CA ARG A 86 -5.30 4.94 8.48
C ARG A 86 -4.77 4.07 7.34
N LYS A 87 -4.55 2.78 7.59
CA LYS A 87 -3.99 1.84 6.62
C LYS A 87 -4.74 0.51 6.66
N SER A 88 -4.96 -0.08 5.50
CA SER A 88 -5.42 -1.47 5.39
C SER A 88 -4.30 -2.46 5.70
N LYS A 89 -4.63 -3.70 6.06
CA LYS A 89 -3.65 -4.80 6.20
C LYS A 89 -2.73 -4.91 4.99
N VAL A 90 -3.31 -4.82 3.78
CA VAL A 90 -2.56 -4.88 2.53
C VAL A 90 -1.51 -3.77 2.44
N SER A 91 -1.89 -2.54 2.81
CA SER A 91 -0.96 -1.42 2.83
C SER A 91 0.12 -1.58 3.90
N MET A 92 -0.22 -2.13 5.07
CA MET A 92 0.75 -2.40 6.13
C MET A 92 1.76 -3.47 5.70
N ILE A 93 1.30 -4.60 5.12
CA ILE A 93 2.19 -5.65 4.61
C ILE A 93 3.16 -5.05 3.57
N HIS A 94 2.63 -4.31 2.59
CA HIS A 94 3.46 -3.67 1.57
C HIS A 94 4.46 -2.69 2.18
N GLN A 95 4.07 -1.92 3.20
CA GLN A 95 4.99 -1.00 3.88
C GLN A 95 6.15 -1.75 4.54
N VAL A 96 5.88 -2.89 5.16
CA VAL A 96 6.90 -3.69 5.87
C VAL A 96 7.86 -4.37 4.89
N ILE A 97 7.36 -4.89 3.76
CA ILE A 97 8.17 -5.70 2.82
C ILE A 97 8.77 -4.93 1.64
N SER A 98 8.38 -3.67 1.40
CA SER A 98 8.77 -2.97 0.16
C SER A 98 10.16 -2.34 0.22
N GLY A 99 10.63 -1.90 1.40
CA GLY A 99 11.86 -1.12 1.52
C GLY A 99 11.82 0.25 0.85
N GLN A 100 10.64 0.74 0.44
CA GLN A 100 10.48 1.97 -0.35
C GLN A 100 10.46 3.26 0.49
N THR A 101 10.66 3.19 1.81
CA THR A 101 10.55 4.34 2.72
C THR A 101 11.78 4.49 3.61
N PRO A 102 12.96 4.85 3.07
CA PRO A 102 14.15 5.09 3.90
C PRO A 102 13.90 6.16 5.00
N PRO A 103 14.46 6.02 6.21
CA PRO A 103 15.41 4.98 6.62
C PRO A 103 14.77 3.67 7.10
N MET A 104 13.45 3.48 6.95
CA MET A 104 12.78 2.22 7.32
C MET A 104 13.33 1.08 6.46
N PRO A 105 13.95 0.04 7.08
CA PRO A 105 14.51 -1.06 6.33
C PRO A 105 13.41 -1.96 5.74
N GLN A 106 13.81 -2.79 4.78
CA GLN A 106 12.96 -3.85 4.26
C GLN A 106 12.99 -5.04 5.21
N PHE A 107 11.82 -5.59 5.56
CA PHE A 107 11.70 -6.83 6.32
C PHE A 107 11.14 -7.96 5.46
N GLN A 108 11.41 -9.21 5.84
CA GLN A 108 10.94 -10.41 5.14
C GLN A 108 10.40 -11.46 6.12
N PRO A 109 9.37 -11.13 6.93
CA PRO A 109 8.77 -12.10 7.83
C PRO A 109 8.06 -13.20 7.06
N SER A 110 8.04 -14.41 7.61
CA SER A 110 7.19 -15.49 7.12
C SER A 110 5.70 -15.10 7.15
N PRO A 111 4.82 -15.81 6.42
CA PRO A 111 3.39 -15.48 6.43
C PRO A 111 2.76 -15.47 7.83
N GLN A 112 3.14 -16.42 8.69
CA GLN A 112 2.66 -16.48 10.08
C GLN A 112 3.15 -15.27 10.89
N GLU A 113 4.45 -14.96 10.84
CA GLU A 113 5.02 -13.82 11.58
C GLU A 113 4.39 -12.49 11.16
N MET A 114 4.13 -12.31 9.86
CA MET A 114 3.43 -11.13 9.38
C MET A 114 1.98 -11.10 9.86
N ALA A 115 1.26 -12.22 9.85
CA ALA A 115 -0.10 -12.28 10.36
C ALA A 115 -0.17 -11.96 11.87
N ASP A 116 0.77 -12.49 12.65
CA ASP A 116 0.93 -12.19 14.08
C ASP A 116 1.21 -10.70 14.29
N LEU A 117 2.18 -10.14 13.56
CA LEU A 117 2.51 -8.71 13.60
C LEU A 117 1.30 -7.85 13.27
N LEU A 118 0.55 -8.16 12.21
CA LEU A 118 -0.67 -7.44 11.86
C LEU A 118 -1.71 -7.52 12.97
N SER A 119 -1.91 -8.70 13.58
CA SER A 119 -2.86 -8.84 14.70
C SER A 119 -2.51 -7.93 15.87
N TYR A 120 -1.22 -7.72 16.16
CA TYR A 120 -0.79 -6.76 17.17
C TYR A 120 -1.00 -5.31 16.71
N LEU A 121 -0.58 -4.97 15.49
CA LEU A 121 -0.78 -3.62 14.94
C LEU A 121 -2.26 -3.21 14.88
N GLU A 122 -3.17 -4.18 14.75
CA GLU A 122 -4.61 -3.95 14.79
C GLU A 122 -5.15 -3.61 16.18
N SER A 123 -4.43 -3.98 17.24
CA SER A 123 -4.78 -3.69 18.63
C SER A 123 -4.26 -2.34 19.15
N LEU A 124 -3.37 -1.68 18.39
CA LEU A 124 -2.75 -0.40 18.71
C LEU A 124 -3.64 0.80 18.39
#